data_AF-A0A358N0U3-F1
#
_entry.id   AF-A0A358N0U3-F1
#
_cell.length_a   1.000
_cell.length_b   1.000
_cell.length_c   1.000
_cell.angle_alpha   90.00
_cell.angle_beta   90.00
_cell.angle_gamma   90.00
#
_symmetry.space_group_name_H-M   'P 1'
#
loop_
_entity.id
_entity.type
_entity.pdbx_description
1 polymer ?
#
loop_
_entity_poly.entity_id
_entity_poly.type
_entity_poly.pdbx_seq_one_letter_code
_entity_poly.pdbx_strand_id
1 'polypeptide(L)'
;MVSVLWFSSAHANESQQLEFFESKIRPILVNHCYECHSEGSMKLAAGLRLDSRAAILRGGDSGSAIVVGKPKESLLIQSVRYEANEMPPSQKLEAASIAALEQWVEWGAPWPAEDTRDSMAPEAGYDWYELQQHWAWQPVKRPIPPIVSDSALIKNPIDQFVASRLAKNALRQPGPAATKILVRRSFIDLLGIPPSPAELARWTTAIDGTPGKRDEQFSQMIDALLERPQYGERWARHWLDVARYSDTGGWTQDNRAHPFAWRYRDWVVSAFNADMPYDQFVTNQIAGDHVDTDAAIGTGFFALGPSYSSDGGDPESIAQAKSETLDDRVDTFSRAFLGLTVACARCHDHKFDPIPTQDYYSIAGIFNNSRETETPLVDAEIQKAYHAHQGKIRAAQDKVNELQKIPKDQKREATEQEKADIKSSQEKLDQLKATATPKYDFAHTIHDAGSNDMKIALRGNLLKLGEVAPRRFLRIIEGQTREQFKQGSGRIQLAKAVVSSSNPLTARVMVNRIWMNHFGKALVRTPSNFGILGESPSHPELLDWLAVEFVDSGWSIKSLHRTIMNSATY
;
A
#
# COMPACT_ATOMS: atom_id res chain seq x y z
N MET A 1 5.42 -2.16 45.13
CA MET A 1 4.30 -1.59 44.37
C MET A 1 4.37 -2.15 42.96
N VAL A 2 3.38 -2.94 42.58
CA VAL A 2 3.32 -3.62 41.28
C VAL A 2 2.89 -2.59 40.24
N SER A 3 3.76 -2.31 39.26
CA SER A 3 3.42 -1.52 38.08
C SER A 3 2.50 -2.35 37.18
N VAL A 4 1.26 -1.92 37.07
CA VAL A 4 0.30 -2.42 36.08
C VAL A 4 0.69 -1.83 34.73
N LEU A 5 1.27 -2.66 33.86
CA LEU A 5 1.43 -2.35 32.44
C LEU A 5 0.04 -2.41 31.79
N TRP A 6 -0.49 -1.24 31.43
CA TRP A 6 -1.66 -1.16 30.55
C TRP A 6 -1.22 -1.54 29.14
N PHE A 7 -1.47 -2.79 28.74
CA PHE A 7 -1.55 -3.15 27.33
C PHE A 7 -2.82 -2.49 26.77
N SER A 8 -2.66 -1.33 26.12
CA SER A 8 -3.71 -0.81 25.26
C SER A 8 -3.69 -1.66 24.00
N SER A 9 -4.62 -2.62 23.90
CA SER A 9 -4.97 -3.20 22.61
C SER A 9 -5.46 -2.05 21.73
N ALA A 10 -4.70 -1.76 20.68
CA ALA A 10 -5.07 -0.77 19.68
C ALA A 10 -6.34 -1.29 18.97
N HIS A 11 -7.51 -0.86 19.44
CA HIS A 11 -8.74 -1.08 18.72
C HIS A 11 -8.68 -0.21 17.45
N ALA A 12 -8.91 -0.81 16.29
CA ALA A 12 -9.07 -0.07 15.04
C ALA A 12 -10.16 1.00 15.24
N ASN A 13 -9.92 2.23 14.77
CA ASN A 13 -10.91 3.30 14.86
C ASN A 13 -12.12 3.00 13.93
N GLU A 14 -13.22 3.74 14.07
CA GLU A 14 -14.45 3.51 13.31
C GLU A 14 -14.22 3.50 11.79
N SER A 15 -13.42 4.45 11.27
CA SER A 15 -13.08 4.53 9.85
C SER A 15 -12.36 3.27 9.35
N GLN A 16 -11.37 2.77 10.11
CA GLN A 16 -10.65 1.53 9.80
C GLN A 16 -11.56 0.30 9.86
N GLN A 17 -12.50 0.26 10.80
CA GLN A 17 -13.46 -0.83 10.91
C GLN A 17 -14.43 -0.88 9.72
N LEU A 18 -14.93 0.28 9.28
CA LEU A 18 -15.79 0.38 8.10
C LEU A 18 -15.06 0.01 6.81
N GLU A 19 -13.82 0.45 6.69
CA GLU A 19 -12.93 0.09 5.60
C GLU A 19 -12.63 -1.42 5.54
N PHE A 20 -12.36 -2.04 6.69
CA PHE A 20 -12.19 -3.50 6.79
C PHE A 20 -13.45 -4.24 6.34
N PHE A 21 -14.62 -3.74 6.74
CA PHE A 21 -15.89 -4.31 6.29
C PHE A 21 -16.03 -4.23 4.77
N GLU A 22 -15.83 -3.06 4.16
CA GLU A 22 -15.98 -2.88 2.71
C GLU A 22 -14.94 -3.66 1.89
N SER A 23 -13.69 -3.72 2.35
CA SER A 23 -12.58 -4.34 1.62
C SER A 23 -12.42 -5.85 1.84
N LYS A 24 -12.79 -6.37 3.01
CA LYS A 24 -12.57 -7.80 3.37
C LYS A 24 -13.86 -8.56 3.59
N ILE A 25 -14.85 -7.98 4.26
CA ILE A 25 -16.07 -8.71 4.66
C ILE A 25 -17.12 -8.71 3.55
N ARG A 26 -17.42 -7.56 2.97
CA ARG A 26 -18.42 -7.44 1.91
C ARG A 26 -18.11 -8.35 0.72
N PRO A 27 -16.86 -8.48 0.20
CA PRO A 27 -16.56 -9.41 -0.88
C PRO A 27 -16.92 -10.86 -0.53
N ILE A 28 -16.63 -11.30 0.70
CA ILE A 28 -16.97 -12.65 1.16
C ILE A 28 -18.49 -12.84 1.14
N LEU A 29 -19.24 -11.90 1.74
CA LEU A 29 -20.69 -11.97 1.82
C LEU A 29 -21.33 -11.94 0.42
N VAL A 30 -20.84 -11.08 -0.47
CA VAL A 30 -21.36 -10.92 -1.81
C VAL A 30 -21.11 -12.16 -2.68
N ASN A 31 -19.90 -12.72 -2.63
CA ASN A 31 -19.50 -13.83 -3.50
C ASN A 31 -20.02 -15.18 -3.02
N HIS A 32 -20.14 -15.37 -1.71
CA HIS A 32 -20.41 -16.69 -1.12
C HIS A 32 -21.74 -16.79 -0.38
N CYS A 33 -22.39 -15.66 -0.06
CA CYS A 33 -23.58 -15.68 0.79
C CYS A 33 -24.83 -15.07 0.13
N TYR A 34 -24.70 -13.99 -0.64
CA TYR A 34 -25.84 -13.21 -1.11
C TYR A 34 -26.73 -13.93 -2.11
N GLU A 35 -26.21 -14.93 -2.82
CA GLU A 35 -27.01 -15.74 -3.75
C GLU A 35 -28.22 -16.40 -3.05
N CYS A 36 -28.08 -16.78 -1.77
CA CYS A 36 -29.11 -17.42 -0.97
C CYS A 36 -29.61 -16.56 0.21
N HIS A 37 -28.78 -15.63 0.71
CA HIS A 37 -29.02 -14.87 1.95
C HIS A 37 -29.03 -13.36 1.74
N SER A 38 -29.62 -12.86 0.64
CA SER A 38 -29.86 -11.42 0.44
C SER A 38 -31.30 -11.17 0.03
N GLU A 39 -31.75 -9.92 0.09
CA GLU A 39 -33.10 -9.53 -0.37
C GLU A 39 -33.35 -9.85 -1.84
N GLY A 40 -32.31 -9.73 -2.66
CA GLY A 40 -32.36 -10.03 -4.09
C GLY A 40 -32.18 -11.51 -4.43
N SER A 41 -32.15 -12.42 -3.44
CA SER A 41 -32.02 -13.86 -3.72
C SER A 41 -33.32 -14.42 -4.30
N MET A 42 -33.20 -15.34 -5.27
CA MET A 42 -34.38 -16.02 -5.83
C MET A 42 -35.10 -16.90 -4.80
N LYS A 43 -34.36 -17.39 -3.79
CA LYS A 43 -34.91 -18.14 -2.67
C LYS A 43 -34.13 -17.79 -1.41
N LEU A 44 -34.80 -17.11 -0.48
CA LEU A 44 -34.20 -16.76 0.81
C LEU A 44 -34.07 -18.01 1.68
N ALA A 45 -32.84 -18.47 1.90
CA ALA A 45 -32.58 -19.66 2.68
C ALA A 45 -32.65 -19.37 4.20
N ALA A 46 -33.39 -20.21 4.93
CA ALA A 46 -33.54 -20.18 6.39
C ALA A 46 -33.96 -18.82 6.97
N GLY A 47 -34.72 -18.02 6.22
CA GLY A 47 -35.16 -16.68 6.63
C GLY A 47 -34.02 -15.69 6.92
N LEU A 48 -32.77 -16.05 6.60
CA LEU A 48 -31.57 -15.32 6.99
C LEU A 48 -31.15 -14.35 5.89
N ARG A 49 -30.93 -13.09 6.28
CA ARG A 49 -30.36 -12.04 5.44
C ARG A 49 -29.00 -11.59 5.96
N LEU A 50 -28.01 -11.54 5.06
CA LEU A 50 -26.62 -11.19 5.32
C LEU A 50 -26.19 -9.85 4.66
N ASP A 51 -27.14 -9.14 4.06
CA ASP A 51 -26.95 -7.92 3.26
C ASP A 51 -27.34 -6.63 4.00
N SER A 52 -27.75 -6.73 5.26
CA SER A 52 -27.92 -5.59 6.17
C SER A 52 -27.47 -5.98 7.59
N ARG A 53 -26.95 -5.01 8.34
CA ARG A 53 -26.56 -5.22 9.74
C ARG A 53 -27.78 -5.55 10.58
N ALA A 54 -28.88 -4.84 10.37
CA ALA A 54 -30.11 -5.06 11.11
C ALA A 54 -30.62 -6.49 10.93
N ALA A 55 -30.59 -7.03 9.70
CA ALA A 55 -31.05 -8.40 9.46
C ALA A 55 -30.06 -9.47 9.93
N ILE A 56 -28.75 -9.23 9.80
CA ILE A 56 -27.72 -10.12 10.36
C ILE A 56 -27.87 -10.29 11.86
N LEU A 57 -28.08 -9.19 12.58
CA LEU A 57 -28.24 -9.20 14.03
C LEU A 57 -29.58 -9.82 14.45
N ARG A 58 -30.63 -9.67 13.62
CA ARG A 58 -31.90 -10.36 13.82
C ARG A 58 -31.77 -11.87 13.68
N GLY A 59 -30.91 -12.33 12.78
CA GLY A 59 -30.72 -13.76 12.51
C GLY A 59 -31.82 -14.34 11.61
N GLY A 60 -31.87 -15.66 11.52
CA GLY A 60 -32.83 -16.40 10.71
C GLY A 60 -33.60 -17.43 11.52
N ASP A 61 -34.16 -18.44 10.85
CA ASP A 61 -34.99 -19.49 11.45
C ASP A 61 -34.24 -20.33 12.51
N SER A 62 -32.89 -20.34 12.44
CA SER A 62 -32.00 -21.02 13.39
C SER A 62 -31.52 -20.12 14.54
N GLY A 63 -32.09 -18.91 14.69
CA GLY A 63 -31.72 -17.94 15.72
C GLY A 63 -30.67 -16.92 15.25
N SER A 64 -30.02 -16.26 16.21
CA SER A 64 -29.03 -15.20 15.96
C SER A 64 -27.86 -15.70 15.11
N ALA A 65 -27.62 -15.06 13.96
CA ALA A 65 -26.48 -15.40 13.11
C ALA A 65 -25.16 -14.93 13.72
N ILE A 66 -25.16 -13.78 14.41
CA ILE A 66 -24.00 -13.19 15.06
C ILE A 66 -24.32 -12.87 16.52
N VAL A 67 -23.42 -13.28 17.41
CA VAL A 67 -23.33 -12.80 18.78
C VAL A 67 -22.20 -11.77 18.83
N VAL A 68 -22.57 -10.49 18.97
CA VAL A 68 -21.67 -9.34 18.91
C VAL A 68 -20.48 -9.52 19.87
N GLY A 69 -19.26 -9.39 19.35
CA GLY A 69 -18.03 -9.52 20.13
C GLY A 69 -17.63 -10.97 20.45
N LYS A 70 -18.41 -11.96 20.01
CA LYS A 70 -18.22 -13.38 20.37
C LYS A 70 -18.23 -14.29 19.13
N PRO A 71 -17.13 -14.35 18.37
CA PRO A 71 -17.07 -15.14 17.14
C PRO A 71 -17.37 -16.63 17.36
N LYS A 72 -16.85 -17.23 18.44
CA LYS A 72 -17.06 -18.66 18.75
C LYS A 72 -18.51 -19.03 19.09
N GLU A 73 -19.30 -18.07 19.60
CA GLU A 73 -20.73 -18.24 19.92
C GLU A 73 -21.64 -17.89 18.74
N SER A 74 -21.08 -17.37 17.64
CA SER A 74 -21.86 -16.91 16.48
C SER A 74 -22.10 -18.03 15.48
N LEU A 75 -23.38 -18.31 15.18
CA LEU A 75 -23.77 -19.38 14.26
C LEU A 75 -23.17 -19.20 12.86
N LEU A 76 -23.06 -17.96 12.37
CA LEU A 76 -22.40 -17.64 11.10
C LEU A 76 -20.97 -18.19 11.06
N ILE A 77 -20.19 -18.00 12.13
CA ILE A 77 -18.80 -18.45 12.22
C ILE A 77 -18.73 -19.97 12.30
N GLN A 78 -19.59 -20.60 13.10
CA GLN A 78 -19.67 -22.06 13.19
C GLN A 78 -20.04 -22.69 11.84
N SER A 79 -20.96 -22.08 11.10
CA SER A 79 -21.37 -22.52 9.77
C SER A 79 -20.25 -22.43 8.73
N VAL A 80 -19.50 -21.33 8.68
CA VAL A 80 -18.36 -21.20 7.73
C VAL A 80 -17.16 -22.06 8.11
N ARG A 81 -17.03 -22.43 9.38
CA ARG A 81 -16.06 -23.42 9.86
C ARG A 81 -16.48 -24.87 9.61
N TYR A 82 -17.71 -25.11 9.16
CA TYR A 82 -18.32 -26.44 9.03
C TYR A 82 -18.40 -27.18 10.38
N GLU A 83 -18.65 -26.43 11.46
CA GLU A 83 -18.90 -26.97 12.81
C GLU A 83 -20.41 -27.10 13.10
N ALA A 84 -21.24 -26.48 12.26
CA ALA A 84 -22.71 -26.51 12.31
C ALA A 84 -23.29 -26.84 10.91
N ASN A 85 -24.32 -26.11 10.46
CA ASN A 85 -24.79 -26.22 9.07
C ASN A 85 -23.71 -25.70 8.12
N GLU A 86 -23.15 -26.58 7.29
CA GLU A 86 -22.06 -26.27 6.36
C GLU A 86 -22.48 -25.20 5.34
N MET A 87 -21.82 -24.04 5.39
CA MET A 87 -22.07 -22.92 4.48
C MET A 87 -20.74 -22.29 4.03
N PRO A 88 -20.56 -21.97 2.74
CA PRO A 88 -21.44 -22.28 1.61
C PRO A 88 -21.48 -23.79 1.31
N PRO A 89 -22.60 -24.38 0.90
CA PRO A 89 -22.73 -25.84 0.73
C PRO A 89 -21.90 -26.41 -0.42
N SER A 90 -21.51 -25.59 -1.40
CA SER A 90 -20.71 -26.00 -2.55
C SER A 90 -19.23 -26.17 -2.20
N GLN A 91 -18.68 -25.27 -1.38
CA GLN A 91 -17.27 -25.23 -1.06
C GLN A 91 -17.03 -24.45 0.22
N LYS A 92 -16.17 -25.00 1.09
CA LYS A 92 -15.76 -24.34 2.32
C LYS A 92 -14.92 -23.12 2.01
N LEU A 93 -15.16 -22.02 2.73
CA LEU A 93 -14.34 -20.83 2.61
C LEU A 93 -12.88 -21.12 2.97
N GLU A 94 -11.96 -20.42 2.33
CA GLU A 94 -10.56 -20.45 2.70
C GLU A 94 -10.34 -19.93 4.13
N ALA A 95 -9.31 -20.45 4.80
CA ALA A 95 -9.01 -20.12 6.19
C ALA A 95 -8.85 -18.60 6.43
N ALA A 96 -8.31 -17.86 5.46
CA ALA A 96 -8.16 -16.40 5.54
C ALA A 96 -9.52 -15.67 5.57
N SER A 97 -10.48 -16.11 4.76
CA SER A 97 -11.84 -15.54 4.74
C SER A 97 -12.59 -15.83 6.04
N ILE A 98 -12.42 -17.03 6.60
CA ILE A 98 -12.99 -17.40 7.89
C ILE A 98 -12.40 -16.51 9.01
N ALA A 99 -11.08 -16.33 9.04
CA ALA A 99 -10.41 -15.48 10.01
C ALA A 99 -10.86 -14.01 9.91
N ALA A 100 -11.09 -13.49 8.70
CA ALA A 100 -11.60 -12.14 8.51
C ALA A 100 -13.02 -11.97 9.09
N LEU A 101 -13.93 -12.92 8.84
CA LEU A 101 -15.28 -12.92 9.42
C LEU A 101 -15.25 -12.97 10.95
N GLU A 102 -14.35 -13.76 11.53
CA GLU A 102 -14.17 -13.83 12.99
C GLU A 102 -13.75 -12.50 13.59
N GLN A 103 -12.75 -11.85 12.98
CA GLN A 103 -12.27 -10.54 13.41
C GLN A 103 -13.38 -9.49 13.35
N TRP A 104 -14.17 -9.51 12.28
CA TRP A 104 -15.30 -8.60 12.11
C TRP A 104 -16.38 -8.80 13.17
N VAL A 105 -16.72 -10.04 13.51
CA VAL A 105 -17.66 -10.35 14.60
C VAL A 105 -17.10 -9.92 15.95
N GLU A 106 -15.81 -10.13 16.19
CA GLU A 106 -15.11 -9.70 17.40
C GLU A 106 -15.17 -8.17 17.59
N TRP A 107 -15.05 -7.39 16.51
CA TRP A 107 -15.23 -5.93 16.53
C TRP A 107 -16.69 -5.48 16.65
N GLY A 108 -17.63 -6.41 16.81
CA GLY A 108 -19.03 -6.12 17.00
C GLY A 108 -19.82 -5.95 15.70
N ALA A 109 -19.34 -6.56 14.63
CA ALA A 109 -19.90 -6.48 13.29
C ALA A 109 -20.15 -5.02 12.85
N PRO A 110 -19.09 -4.18 12.81
CA PRO A 110 -19.22 -2.81 12.32
C PRO A 110 -19.73 -2.82 10.88
N TRP A 111 -20.69 -1.96 10.59
CA TRP A 111 -21.33 -1.83 9.28
C TRP A 111 -21.53 -0.35 9.00
N PRO A 112 -21.32 0.11 7.77
CA PRO A 112 -21.48 1.52 7.45
C PRO A 112 -22.96 1.89 7.52
N ALA A 113 -23.28 3.02 8.17
CA ALA A 113 -24.65 3.47 8.45
C ALA A 113 -25.62 3.11 7.31
N GLU A 114 -26.68 2.39 7.68
CA GLU A 114 -27.81 2.11 6.78
C GLU A 114 -28.53 3.43 6.61
N ASP A 115 -28.42 4.03 5.42
CA ASP A 115 -29.29 5.14 5.07
C ASP A 115 -30.71 4.58 5.12
N THR A 116 -31.57 5.15 5.96
CA THR A 116 -32.99 4.78 6.04
C THR A 116 -33.76 5.15 4.77
N ARG A 117 -33.04 5.59 3.72
CA ARG A 117 -33.42 5.48 2.32
C ARG A 117 -33.38 4.02 1.88
N ASP A 118 -34.27 3.25 2.49
CA ASP A 118 -34.81 2.04 1.93
C ASP A 118 -35.26 2.35 0.49
N SER A 119 -34.82 1.57 -0.48
CA SER A 119 -35.17 1.67 -1.90
C SER A 119 -34.89 3.02 -2.59
N MET A 120 -33.66 3.21 -3.07
CA MET A 120 -33.49 3.95 -4.33
C MET A 120 -32.67 3.10 -5.29
N ALA A 121 -33.21 3.02 -6.50
CA ALA A 121 -32.78 2.24 -7.64
C ALA A 121 -31.28 2.35 -7.95
N PRO A 122 -30.71 1.44 -8.77
CA PRO A 122 -29.35 1.53 -9.32
C PRO A 122 -29.05 2.77 -10.19
N GLU A 123 -29.89 3.82 -10.16
CA GLU A 123 -29.86 4.92 -11.14
C GLU A 123 -29.69 6.32 -10.52
N ALA A 124 -29.83 6.49 -9.20
CA ALA A 124 -29.42 7.76 -8.59
C ALA A 124 -27.90 7.73 -8.36
N GLY A 125 -27.15 7.90 -9.44
CA GLY A 125 -25.70 8.08 -9.39
C GLY A 125 -25.33 9.18 -8.39
N TYR A 126 -24.08 9.13 -7.90
CA TYR A 126 -23.52 10.12 -6.99
C TYR A 126 -23.98 11.56 -7.28
N ASP A 127 -24.26 12.36 -6.24
CA ASP A 127 -24.24 13.81 -6.41
C ASP A 127 -22.79 14.25 -6.64
N TRP A 128 -22.37 14.11 -7.90
CA TRP A 128 -21.02 14.41 -8.35
C TRP A 128 -20.62 15.85 -8.04
N TYR A 129 -21.58 16.78 -8.05
CA TYR A 129 -21.29 18.19 -7.80
C TYR A 129 -20.99 18.44 -6.33
N GLU A 130 -21.79 17.88 -5.42
CA GLU A 130 -21.56 18.00 -3.98
C GLU A 130 -20.26 17.31 -3.56
N LEU A 131 -20.02 16.08 -4.01
CA LEU A 131 -18.84 15.31 -3.62
C LEU A 131 -17.55 15.94 -4.13
N GLN A 132 -17.58 16.60 -5.29
CA GLN A 132 -16.45 17.37 -5.81
C GLN A 132 -16.06 18.56 -4.93
N GLN A 133 -16.96 19.09 -4.08
CA GLN A 133 -16.64 20.21 -3.17
C GLN A 133 -15.73 19.80 -2.01
N HIS A 134 -15.55 18.49 -1.76
CA HIS A 134 -14.69 18.01 -0.68
C HIS A 134 -13.25 18.53 -0.86
N TRP A 135 -12.63 18.97 0.24
CA TRP A 135 -11.34 19.66 0.25
C TRP A 135 -10.22 18.89 -0.47
N ALA A 136 -10.26 17.54 -0.39
CA ALA A 136 -9.24 16.68 -0.97
C ALA A 136 -9.18 16.78 -2.50
N TRP A 137 -10.31 17.06 -3.16
CA TRP A 137 -10.41 17.17 -4.62
C TRP A 137 -10.15 18.58 -5.13
N GLN A 138 -10.14 19.57 -4.23
CA GLN A 138 -9.90 20.95 -4.59
C GLN A 138 -8.44 21.15 -5.01
N PRO A 139 -8.19 21.90 -6.10
CA PRO A 139 -6.84 22.26 -6.52
C PRO A 139 -6.05 22.89 -5.37
N VAL A 140 -4.79 22.50 -5.21
CA VAL A 140 -3.92 23.09 -4.20
C VAL A 140 -3.60 24.53 -4.62
N LYS A 141 -3.89 25.49 -3.75
CA LYS A 141 -3.56 26.91 -3.96
C LYS A 141 -2.64 27.34 -2.84
N ARG A 142 -1.66 28.22 -3.13
CA ARG A 142 -0.78 28.80 -2.10
C ARG A 142 -1.57 29.78 -1.23
N PRO A 143 -1.91 29.44 0.02
CA PRO A 143 -2.70 30.34 0.87
C PRO A 143 -1.82 31.49 1.37
N ILE A 144 -2.42 32.64 1.63
CA ILE A 144 -1.72 33.78 2.24
C ILE A 144 -1.59 33.47 3.74
N PRO A 145 -0.38 33.47 4.32
CA PRO A 145 -0.21 33.26 5.75
C PRO A 145 -0.98 34.31 6.57
N PRO A 146 -1.69 33.91 7.64
CA PRO A 146 -2.53 34.82 8.40
C PRO A 146 -1.68 35.86 9.15
N ILE A 147 -2.27 37.05 9.32
CA ILE A 147 -1.70 38.08 10.18
C ILE A 147 -1.96 37.66 11.63
N VAL A 148 -0.91 37.71 12.45
CA VAL A 148 -0.92 37.31 13.87
C VAL A 148 -0.36 38.43 14.73
N SER A 149 -0.60 38.37 16.04
CA SER A 149 -0.09 39.36 17.01
C SER A 149 1.43 39.50 16.94
N ASP A 150 1.94 40.72 17.13
CA ASP A 150 3.38 41.01 17.26
C ASP A 150 4.05 40.24 18.40
N SER A 151 3.27 39.76 19.37
CA SER A 151 3.77 38.92 20.46
C SER A 151 3.97 37.44 20.08
N ALA A 152 3.54 37.01 18.88
CA ALA A 152 3.71 35.64 18.43
C ALA A 152 5.16 35.40 18.01
N LEU A 153 5.72 34.24 18.37
CA LEU A 153 7.03 33.82 17.90
C LEU A 153 6.89 33.24 16.49
N ILE A 154 7.41 33.96 15.49
CA ILE A 154 7.29 33.62 14.08
C ILE A 154 8.70 33.54 13.47
N LYS A 155 9.06 32.37 12.92
CA LYS A 155 10.28 32.17 12.12
C LYS A 155 9.97 32.00 10.64
N ASN A 156 8.86 31.32 10.34
CA ASN A 156 8.39 31.13 8.97
C ASN A 156 6.85 31.00 8.92
N PRO A 157 6.24 30.89 7.73
CA PRO A 157 4.78 30.84 7.59
C PRO A 157 4.06 29.73 8.35
N ILE A 158 4.71 28.59 8.66
CA ILE A 158 4.11 27.53 9.49
C ILE A 158 3.63 28.12 10.82
N ASP A 159 4.47 28.96 11.43
CA ASP A 159 4.20 29.55 12.73
C ASP A 159 3.02 30.50 12.70
N GLN A 160 2.78 31.18 11.57
CA GLN A 160 1.62 32.07 11.41
C GLN A 160 0.32 31.26 11.41
N PHE A 161 0.26 30.16 10.65
CA PHE A 161 -0.92 29.29 10.64
C PHE A 161 -1.20 28.67 12.01
N VAL A 162 -0.16 28.19 12.69
CA VAL A 162 -0.28 27.59 14.03
C VAL A 162 -0.66 28.64 15.08
N ALA A 163 0.00 29.80 15.09
CA ALA A 163 -0.30 30.89 16.03
C ALA A 163 -1.72 31.42 15.86
N SER A 164 -2.19 31.59 14.61
CA SER A 164 -3.58 31.95 14.32
C SER A 164 -4.57 30.93 14.89
N ARG A 165 -4.31 29.63 14.73
CA ARG A 165 -5.20 28.59 15.27
C ARG A 165 -5.16 28.56 16.80
N LEU A 166 -4.00 28.71 17.43
CA LEU A 166 -3.88 28.80 18.88
C LEU A 166 -4.67 30.00 19.43
N ALA A 167 -4.50 31.18 18.82
CA ALA A 167 -5.22 32.39 19.21
C ALA A 167 -6.74 32.22 19.09
N LYS A 168 -7.24 31.63 17.99
CA LYS A 168 -8.66 31.30 17.80
C LYS A 168 -9.22 30.36 18.89
N ASN A 169 -8.38 29.56 19.52
CA ASN A 169 -8.75 28.65 20.60
C ASN A 169 -8.35 29.18 22.00
N ALA A 170 -8.00 30.46 22.12
CA ALA A 170 -7.54 31.08 23.36
C ALA A 170 -6.32 30.38 24.01
N LEU A 171 -5.48 29.75 23.19
CA LEU A 171 -4.23 29.12 23.60
C LEU A 171 -3.04 30.02 23.28
N ARG A 172 -2.00 29.94 24.09
CA ARG A 172 -0.72 30.63 23.87
C ARG A 172 0.30 29.67 23.26
N GLN A 173 1.20 30.20 22.42
CA GLN A 173 2.36 29.44 22.00
C GLN A 173 3.20 29.04 23.21
N PRO A 174 3.69 27.78 23.28
CA PRO A 174 4.64 27.40 24.31
C PRO A 174 5.97 28.14 24.12
N GLY A 175 6.72 28.31 25.22
CA GLY A 175 8.09 28.84 25.13
C GLY A 175 9.03 27.85 24.41
N PRO A 176 10.14 28.34 23.81
CA PRO A 176 11.11 27.48 23.14
C PRO A 176 11.69 26.40 24.07
N ALA A 177 11.88 25.20 23.55
CA ALA A 177 12.56 24.14 24.29
C ALA A 177 14.03 24.51 24.56
N ALA A 178 14.61 23.92 25.63
CA ALA A 178 16.03 24.05 25.92
C ALA A 178 16.88 23.47 24.78
N THR A 179 18.02 24.10 24.46
CA THR A 179 18.90 23.70 23.34
C THR A 179 19.25 22.21 23.37
N LYS A 180 19.60 21.66 24.55
CA LYS A 180 19.91 20.23 24.72
C LYS A 180 18.74 19.31 24.30
N ILE A 181 17.50 19.73 24.54
CA ILE A 181 16.30 18.97 24.15
C ILE A 181 16.13 19.02 22.63
N LEU A 182 16.25 20.21 22.03
CA LEU A 182 16.15 20.39 20.57
C LEU A 182 17.23 19.60 19.81
N VAL A 183 18.47 19.62 20.29
CA VAL A 183 19.56 18.82 19.72
C VAL A 183 19.22 17.34 19.78
N ARG A 184 18.85 16.83 20.97
CA ARG A 184 18.52 15.40 21.13
C ARG A 184 17.33 14.99 20.25
N ARG A 185 16.28 15.81 20.19
CA ARG A 185 15.09 15.54 19.37
C ARG A 185 15.44 15.50 17.89
N SER A 186 16.19 16.48 17.39
CA SER A 186 16.55 16.56 15.96
C SER A 186 17.36 15.36 15.48
N PHE A 187 18.26 14.83 16.33
CA PHE A 187 18.98 13.58 16.05
C PHE A 187 18.04 12.37 15.96
N ILE A 188 17.08 12.24 16.88
CA ILE A 188 16.13 11.12 16.87
C ILE A 188 15.17 11.23 15.69
N ASP A 189 14.67 12.43 15.40
CA ASP A 189 13.69 12.66 14.35
C ASP A 189 14.34 12.42 12.97
N LEU A 190 15.55 12.94 12.73
CA LEU A 190 16.24 12.80 11.44
C LEU A 190 17.04 11.51 11.27
N LEU A 191 17.69 10.99 12.31
CA LEU A 191 18.60 9.84 12.22
C LEU A 191 18.08 8.57 12.91
N GLY A 192 17.02 8.68 13.73
CA GLY A 192 16.50 7.55 14.51
C GLY A 192 17.35 7.15 15.72
N ILE A 193 18.48 7.81 15.95
CA ILE A 193 19.42 7.52 17.04
C ILE A 193 19.73 8.80 17.83
N PRO A 194 19.95 8.71 19.17
CA PRO A 194 20.33 9.87 19.95
C PRO A 194 21.76 10.33 19.61
N PRO A 195 22.10 11.61 19.86
CA PRO A 195 23.47 12.09 19.72
C PRO A 195 24.40 11.41 20.73
N SER A 196 25.66 11.18 20.36
CA SER A 196 26.68 10.82 21.34
C SER A 196 26.87 11.94 22.38
N PRO A 197 27.42 11.65 23.57
CA PRO A 197 27.69 12.67 24.57
C PRO A 197 28.55 13.84 24.05
N ALA A 198 29.54 13.53 23.19
CA ALA A 198 30.40 14.54 22.58
C ALA A 198 29.66 15.42 21.57
N GLU A 199 28.79 14.83 20.74
CA GLU A 199 27.98 15.60 19.78
C GLU A 199 26.94 16.47 20.48
N LEU A 200 26.30 15.94 21.53
CA LEU A 200 25.34 16.70 22.32
C LEU A 200 26.02 17.90 22.97
N ALA A 201 27.21 17.71 23.56
CA ALA A 201 28.00 18.80 24.12
C ALA A 201 28.41 19.81 23.04
N ARG A 202 28.95 19.34 21.91
CA ARG A 202 29.37 20.20 20.78
C ARG A 202 28.23 21.07 20.30
N TRP A 203 27.07 20.49 19.95
CA TRP A 203 25.95 21.23 19.40
C TRP A 203 25.25 22.12 20.44
N THR A 204 25.16 21.67 21.69
CA THR A 204 24.59 22.50 22.76
C THR A 204 25.45 23.74 23.03
N THR A 205 26.77 23.62 22.97
CA THR A 205 27.70 24.74 23.11
C THR A 205 27.73 25.63 21.86
N ALA A 206 27.67 25.03 20.67
CA ALA A 206 27.71 25.77 19.41
C ALA A 206 26.47 26.61 19.18
N ILE A 207 25.28 26.12 19.58
CA ILE A 207 24.01 26.83 19.46
C ILE A 207 23.86 27.79 20.65
N ASP A 208 24.30 29.03 20.44
CA ASP A 208 24.26 30.14 21.39
C ASP A 208 22.80 30.51 21.75
N GLY A 209 22.59 31.04 22.95
CA GLY A 209 21.29 31.53 23.43
C GLY A 209 20.85 32.86 22.80
N THR A 210 21.74 33.55 22.07
CA THR A 210 21.43 34.82 21.40
C THR A 210 20.41 34.62 20.27
N PRO A 211 19.25 35.30 20.29
CA PRO A 211 18.27 35.24 19.20
C PRO A 211 18.87 35.56 17.83
N GLY A 212 18.39 34.91 16.76
CA GLY A 212 18.96 35.02 15.41
C GLY A 212 20.18 34.12 15.18
N LYS A 213 21.24 34.26 15.99
CA LYS A 213 22.42 33.36 15.93
C LYS A 213 22.05 31.91 16.24
N ARG A 214 21.18 31.73 17.24
CA ARG A 214 20.63 30.43 17.62
C ARG A 214 19.99 29.70 16.44
N ASP A 215 19.20 30.42 15.64
CA ASP A 215 18.42 29.85 14.55
C ASP A 215 19.33 29.48 13.37
N GLU A 216 20.30 30.32 13.05
CA GLU A 216 21.32 30.03 12.04
C GLU A 216 22.13 28.77 12.41
N GLN A 217 22.65 28.70 13.65
CA GLN A 217 23.44 27.57 14.13
C GLN A 217 22.62 26.28 14.23
N PHE A 218 21.34 26.40 14.60
CA PHE A 218 20.42 25.28 14.58
C PHE A 218 20.19 24.78 13.15
N SER A 219 19.97 25.68 12.18
CA SER A 219 19.83 25.30 10.77
C SER A 219 21.09 24.60 10.25
N GLN A 220 22.29 25.09 10.59
CA GLN A 220 23.55 24.43 10.24
C GLN A 220 23.67 23.01 10.83
N MET A 221 23.15 22.80 12.05
CA MET A 221 23.06 21.45 12.61
C MET A 221 22.11 20.58 11.80
N ILE A 222 20.91 21.08 11.44
CA ILE A 222 19.96 20.34 10.62
C ILE A 222 20.59 19.92 9.29
N ASP A 223 21.29 20.83 8.60
CA ASP A 223 22.04 20.52 7.38
C ASP A 223 23.07 19.41 7.61
N ALA A 224 23.86 19.52 8.67
CA ALA A 224 24.86 18.50 9.02
C ALA A 224 24.25 17.13 9.37
N LEU A 225 22.99 17.08 9.82
CA LEU A 225 22.28 15.82 10.08
C LEU A 225 21.68 15.24 8.79
N LEU A 226 21.12 16.08 7.92
CA LEU A 226 20.52 15.66 6.64
C LEU A 226 21.55 15.10 5.66
N GLU A 227 22.83 15.45 5.80
CA GLU A 227 23.94 14.89 5.01
C GLU A 227 24.48 13.56 5.53
N ARG A 228 23.94 13.03 6.64
CA ARG A 228 24.39 11.76 7.20
C ARG A 228 23.70 10.57 6.52
N PRO A 229 24.39 9.44 6.31
CA PRO A 229 23.78 8.25 5.71
C PRO A 229 22.60 7.69 6.53
N GLN A 230 22.62 7.88 7.87
CA GLN A 230 21.55 7.46 8.76
C GLN A 230 20.23 8.20 8.52
N TYR A 231 20.26 9.37 7.85
CA TYR A 231 19.04 10.07 7.43
C TYR A 231 18.19 9.20 6.50
N GLY A 232 18.80 8.67 5.43
CA GLY A 232 18.15 7.77 4.49
C GLY A 232 17.66 6.50 5.18
N GLU A 233 18.45 5.90 6.07
CA GLU A 233 18.03 4.71 6.85
C GLU A 233 16.78 4.97 7.69
N ARG A 234 16.74 6.13 8.37
CA ARG A 234 15.61 6.53 9.21
C ARG A 234 14.34 6.76 8.41
N TRP A 235 14.42 7.54 7.33
CA TRP A 235 13.25 7.96 6.57
C TRP A 235 12.78 6.91 5.56
N ALA A 236 13.68 6.10 5.01
CA ALA A 236 13.31 4.95 4.20
C ALA A 236 12.49 3.94 4.99
N ARG A 237 12.78 3.71 6.28
CA ARG A 237 11.98 2.80 7.13
C ARG A 237 10.50 3.19 7.14
N HIS A 238 10.19 4.47 7.29
CA HIS A 238 8.81 4.96 7.26
C HIS A 238 8.15 4.74 5.89
N TRP A 239 8.92 4.85 4.80
CA TRP A 239 8.43 4.56 3.46
C TRP A 239 8.20 3.06 3.22
N LEU A 240 9.08 2.20 3.74
CA LEU A 240 8.99 0.75 3.56
C LEU A 240 7.77 0.16 4.26
N ASP A 241 7.34 0.76 5.37
CA ASP A 241 6.05 0.44 6.00
C ASP A 241 4.87 0.75 5.06
N VAL A 242 4.92 1.87 4.33
CA VAL A 242 3.91 2.25 3.32
C VAL A 242 3.96 1.32 2.11
N ALA A 243 5.16 0.92 1.69
CA ALA A 243 5.38 0.01 0.56
C ALA A 243 5.04 -1.46 0.88
N ARG A 244 4.72 -1.78 2.14
CA ARG A 244 4.50 -3.15 2.63
C ARG A 244 5.67 -4.08 2.30
N TYR A 245 6.89 -3.56 2.42
CA TYR A 245 8.10 -4.28 2.08
C TYR A 245 8.25 -5.56 2.91
N SER A 246 8.57 -6.66 2.23
CA SER A 246 8.87 -7.94 2.87
C SER A 246 10.05 -8.65 2.20
N ASP A 247 10.87 -9.33 3.01
CA ASP A 247 11.91 -10.26 2.54
C ASP A 247 11.31 -11.62 2.12
N THR A 248 10.00 -11.81 2.30
CA THR A 248 9.23 -13.01 1.94
C THR A 248 7.93 -12.63 1.20
N GLY A 249 7.23 -13.61 0.63
CA GLY A 249 5.98 -13.37 -0.09
C GLY A 249 4.83 -12.81 0.76
N GLY A 250 5.00 -12.76 2.09
CA GLY A 250 4.03 -12.23 3.05
C GLY A 250 2.79 -13.11 3.23
N TRP A 251 2.03 -12.86 4.29
CA TRP A 251 0.74 -13.51 4.57
C TRP A 251 0.83 -15.05 4.54
N THR A 252 0.24 -15.70 3.53
CA THR A 252 0.25 -17.17 3.36
C THR A 252 1.47 -17.68 2.60
N GLN A 253 2.33 -16.78 2.11
CA GLN A 253 3.55 -17.09 1.36
C GLN A 253 4.84 -16.77 2.15
N ASP A 254 4.80 -16.75 3.48
CA ASP A 254 5.98 -16.52 4.32
C ASP A 254 7.09 -17.57 4.11
N ASN A 255 6.74 -18.75 3.59
CA ASN A 255 7.70 -19.79 3.20
C ASN A 255 8.50 -19.46 1.92
N ARG A 256 8.08 -18.45 1.15
CA ARG A 256 8.73 -18.02 -0.08
C ARG A 256 9.63 -16.83 0.22
N ALA A 257 10.94 -17.07 0.26
CA ALA A 257 11.91 -15.99 0.36
C ALA A 257 12.00 -15.17 -0.94
N HIS A 258 12.33 -13.89 -0.83
CA HIS A 258 12.73 -13.00 -1.91
C HIS A 258 14.24 -12.71 -1.80
N PRO A 259 15.10 -13.53 -2.43
CA PRO A 259 16.55 -13.28 -2.44
C PRO A 259 16.85 -11.88 -2.96
N PHE A 260 17.70 -11.14 -2.24
CA PHE A 260 18.06 -9.77 -2.61
C PHE A 260 16.92 -8.74 -2.56
N ALA A 261 15.80 -9.01 -1.86
CA ALA A 261 14.77 -8.02 -1.58
C ALA A 261 15.34 -6.71 -1.00
N TRP A 262 16.39 -6.82 -0.18
CA TRP A 262 17.11 -5.69 0.41
C TRP A 262 17.63 -4.66 -0.60
N ARG A 263 17.78 -5.01 -1.89
CA ARG A 263 18.19 -4.04 -2.92
C ARG A 263 17.16 -2.93 -3.12
N TYR A 264 15.87 -3.23 -3.03
CA TYR A 264 14.84 -2.21 -3.06
C TYR A 264 14.89 -1.34 -1.81
N ARG A 265 15.06 -1.93 -0.62
CA ARG A 265 15.28 -1.19 0.63
C ARG A 265 16.46 -0.21 0.51
N ASP A 266 17.60 -0.70 0.04
CA ASP A 266 18.82 0.10 -0.08
C ASP A 266 18.71 1.16 -1.18
N TRP A 267 17.96 0.88 -2.25
CA TRP A 267 17.60 1.87 -3.25
C TRP A 267 16.75 2.99 -2.66
N VAL A 268 15.74 2.68 -1.84
CA VAL A 268 14.94 3.70 -1.13
C VAL A 268 15.85 4.52 -0.19
N VAL A 269 16.70 3.88 0.60
CA VAL A 269 17.68 4.56 1.48
C VAL A 269 18.55 5.54 0.68
N SER A 270 19.05 5.09 -0.47
CA SER A 270 19.89 5.89 -1.37
C SER A 270 19.12 7.06 -1.98
N ALA A 271 17.88 6.86 -2.41
CA ALA A 271 17.03 7.91 -2.97
C ALA A 271 16.74 9.03 -1.95
N PHE A 272 16.46 8.68 -0.70
CA PHE A 272 16.29 9.67 0.37
C PHE A 272 17.61 10.41 0.67
N ASN A 273 18.73 9.69 0.79
CA ASN A 273 20.04 10.31 1.05
C ASN A 273 20.48 11.28 -0.06
N ALA A 274 20.20 10.93 -1.32
CA ALA A 274 20.46 11.76 -2.49
C ALA A 274 19.48 12.93 -2.64
N ASP A 275 18.43 13.01 -1.80
CA ASP A 275 17.32 13.95 -1.93
C ASP A 275 16.69 13.92 -3.32
N MET A 276 16.48 12.69 -3.84
CA MET A 276 15.81 12.47 -5.11
C MET A 276 14.46 13.22 -5.10
N PRO A 277 14.17 14.05 -6.11
CA PRO A 277 12.87 14.71 -6.24
C PRO A 277 11.74 13.69 -6.07
N TYR A 278 10.80 13.98 -5.18
CA TYR A 278 9.77 13.00 -4.82
C TYR A 278 8.88 12.60 -6.00
N ASP A 279 8.66 13.47 -6.98
CA ASP A 279 7.98 13.13 -8.23
C ASP A 279 8.77 12.09 -9.07
N GLN A 280 10.09 12.23 -9.14
CA GLN A 280 10.96 11.23 -9.75
C GLN A 280 10.94 9.92 -8.95
N PHE A 281 11.01 10.01 -7.61
CA PHE A 281 10.91 8.84 -6.73
C PHE A 281 9.60 8.08 -6.99
N VAL A 282 8.45 8.76 -6.97
CA VAL A 282 7.13 8.16 -7.28
C VAL A 282 7.11 7.56 -8.69
N THR A 283 7.69 8.24 -9.67
CA THR A 283 7.77 7.73 -11.05
C THR A 283 8.55 6.42 -11.11
N ASN A 284 9.69 6.34 -10.42
CA ASN A 284 10.52 5.14 -10.36
C ASN A 284 9.82 3.99 -9.63
N GLN A 285 9.03 4.27 -8.58
CA GLN A 285 8.21 3.26 -7.90
C GLN A 285 7.17 2.60 -8.84
N ILE A 286 6.56 3.39 -9.74
CA ILE A 286 5.46 2.93 -10.60
C ILE A 286 5.99 2.33 -11.91
N ALA A 287 6.97 2.98 -12.54
CA ALA A 287 7.38 2.69 -13.91
C ALA A 287 8.90 2.82 -14.14
N GLY A 288 9.71 2.66 -13.09
CA GLY A 288 11.17 2.83 -13.19
C GLY A 288 11.85 1.87 -14.19
N ASP A 289 11.25 0.72 -14.49
CA ASP A 289 11.73 -0.22 -15.50
C ASP A 289 11.74 0.35 -16.92
N HIS A 290 10.98 1.43 -17.16
CA HIS A 290 10.96 2.16 -18.43
C HIS A 290 11.97 3.31 -18.48
N VAL A 291 12.72 3.56 -17.41
CA VAL A 291 13.69 4.65 -17.31
C VAL A 291 15.09 4.11 -17.55
N ASP A 292 15.60 3.31 -16.60
CA ASP A 292 16.90 2.63 -16.69
C ASP A 292 16.98 1.50 -15.65
N THR A 293 18.11 0.78 -15.61
CA THR A 293 18.33 -0.36 -14.72
C THR A 293 18.28 0.01 -13.24
N ASP A 294 18.75 1.20 -12.84
CA ASP A 294 18.75 1.64 -11.44
C ASP A 294 17.35 2.05 -11.01
N ALA A 295 16.67 2.85 -11.82
CA ALA A 295 15.28 3.24 -11.61
C ALA A 295 14.34 2.02 -11.56
N ALA A 296 14.63 0.96 -12.32
CA ALA A 296 13.86 -0.29 -12.30
C ALA A 296 13.77 -0.91 -10.90
N ILE A 297 14.80 -0.77 -10.07
CA ILE A 297 14.82 -1.27 -8.69
C ILE A 297 13.67 -0.64 -7.87
N GLY A 298 13.31 0.62 -8.16
CA GLY A 298 12.16 1.30 -7.56
C GLY A 298 10.85 0.53 -7.74
N THR A 299 10.65 -0.18 -8.86
CA THR A 299 9.44 -0.99 -9.06
C THR A 299 9.31 -2.17 -8.09
N GLY A 300 10.35 -2.42 -7.27
CA GLY A 300 10.30 -3.28 -6.09
C GLY A 300 9.13 -2.98 -5.15
N PHE A 301 8.62 -1.74 -5.12
CA PHE A 301 7.39 -1.38 -4.39
C PHE A 301 6.20 -2.27 -4.71
N PHE A 302 6.06 -2.72 -5.96
CA PHE A 302 4.99 -3.63 -6.37
C PHE A 302 5.44 -5.09 -6.48
N ALA A 303 6.75 -5.35 -6.45
CA ALA A 303 7.31 -6.70 -6.59
C ALA A 303 7.59 -7.39 -5.24
N LEU A 304 7.75 -6.63 -4.16
CA LEU A 304 8.13 -7.10 -2.82
C LEU A 304 7.04 -6.84 -1.76
N GLY A 305 5.80 -6.68 -2.22
CA GLY A 305 4.60 -6.68 -1.38
C GLY A 305 3.89 -8.04 -1.44
N PRO A 306 2.76 -8.18 -0.73
CA PRO A 306 1.98 -9.41 -0.73
C PRO A 306 1.60 -9.88 -2.13
N SER A 307 1.85 -11.15 -2.42
CA SER A 307 1.35 -11.82 -3.62
C SER A 307 0.50 -13.02 -3.21
N TYR A 308 -0.49 -13.37 -4.03
CA TYR A 308 -1.43 -14.44 -3.74
C TYR A 308 -1.33 -15.49 -4.84
N SER A 309 -1.30 -16.76 -4.43
CA SER A 309 -1.15 -17.91 -5.32
C SER A 309 -2.23 -18.94 -5.03
N SER A 310 -2.60 -19.68 -6.06
CA SER A 310 -3.53 -20.81 -6.00
C SER A 310 -2.74 -22.10 -6.16
N ASP A 311 -3.21 -23.19 -5.56
CA ASP A 311 -2.70 -24.55 -5.82
C ASP A 311 -3.05 -25.05 -7.24
N GLY A 312 -3.85 -24.28 -7.99
CA GLY A 312 -4.25 -24.58 -9.36
C GLY A 312 -5.33 -25.66 -9.46
N GLY A 313 -5.92 -26.07 -8.32
CA GLY A 313 -6.90 -27.15 -8.27
C GLY A 313 -8.21 -26.85 -9.00
N ASP A 314 -8.63 -25.59 -9.04
CA ASP A 314 -9.83 -25.15 -9.75
C ASP A 314 -9.73 -23.70 -10.30
N PRO A 315 -10.53 -23.34 -11.34
CA PRO A 315 -10.50 -22.01 -11.94
C PRO A 315 -10.92 -20.85 -11.01
N GLU A 316 -11.74 -21.12 -9.99
CA GLU A 316 -12.24 -20.12 -9.05
C GLU A 316 -11.13 -19.71 -8.07
N SER A 317 -10.36 -20.67 -7.55
CA SER A 317 -9.17 -20.41 -6.73
C SER A 317 -8.14 -19.58 -7.49
N ILE A 318 -7.88 -19.90 -8.77
CA ILE A 318 -6.95 -19.13 -9.63
C ILE A 318 -7.45 -17.70 -9.82
N ALA A 319 -8.75 -17.54 -10.11
CA ALA A 319 -9.38 -16.23 -10.27
C ALA A 319 -9.34 -15.41 -8.98
N GLN A 320 -9.57 -16.03 -7.82
CA GLN A 320 -9.54 -15.40 -6.53
C GLN A 320 -8.13 -14.91 -6.17
N ALA A 321 -7.12 -15.79 -6.27
CA ALA A 321 -5.72 -15.42 -6.01
C ALA A 321 -5.28 -14.24 -6.90
N LYS A 322 -5.62 -14.29 -8.20
CA LYS A 322 -5.34 -13.18 -9.12
C LYS A 322 -6.06 -11.89 -8.69
N SER A 323 -7.31 -12.00 -8.26
CA SER A 323 -8.09 -10.84 -7.82
C SER A 323 -7.52 -10.20 -6.55
N GLU A 324 -7.05 -11.00 -5.59
CA GLU A 324 -6.41 -10.50 -4.37
C GLU A 324 -5.08 -9.79 -4.68
N THR A 325 -4.25 -10.33 -5.58
CA THR A 325 -3.02 -9.64 -6.00
C THR A 325 -3.30 -8.30 -6.69
N LEU A 326 -4.35 -8.23 -7.53
CA LEU A 326 -4.73 -6.96 -8.15
C LEU A 326 -5.26 -5.95 -7.13
N ASP A 327 -6.08 -6.43 -6.19
CA ASP A 327 -6.62 -5.60 -5.12
C ASP A 327 -5.52 -5.00 -4.26
N ASP A 328 -4.55 -5.81 -3.83
CA ASP A 328 -3.47 -5.35 -2.96
C ASP A 328 -2.56 -4.33 -3.67
N ARG A 329 -2.34 -4.48 -4.97
CA ARG A 329 -1.62 -3.49 -5.80
C ARG A 329 -2.40 -2.18 -5.92
N VAL A 330 -3.70 -2.22 -6.19
CA VAL A 330 -4.56 -1.02 -6.27
C VAL A 330 -4.65 -0.32 -4.91
N ASP A 331 -4.82 -1.08 -3.83
CA ASP A 331 -4.91 -0.57 -2.46
C ASP A 331 -3.61 0.11 -2.03
N THR A 332 -2.48 -0.58 -2.20
CA THR A 332 -1.15 -0.05 -1.84
C THR A 332 -0.83 1.20 -2.66
N PHE A 333 -1.09 1.17 -3.98
CA PHE A 333 -0.94 2.33 -4.85
C PHE A 333 -1.78 3.53 -4.39
N SER A 334 -3.09 3.33 -4.21
CA SER A 334 -4.03 4.42 -3.95
C SER A 334 -3.80 5.03 -2.57
N ARG A 335 -3.50 4.23 -1.55
CA ARG A 335 -3.12 4.74 -0.23
C ARG A 335 -1.78 5.47 -0.26
N ALA A 336 -0.76 4.86 -0.86
CA ALA A 336 0.59 5.41 -0.82
C ALA A 336 0.67 6.74 -1.57
N PHE A 337 0.10 6.85 -2.76
CA PHE A 337 0.33 8.02 -3.60
C PHE A 337 -0.83 9.03 -3.58
N LEU A 338 -2.05 8.59 -3.26
CA LEU A 338 -3.25 9.42 -3.30
C LEU A 338 -3.92 9.58 -1.93
N GLY A 339 -3.55 8.75 -0.95
CA GLY A 339 -4.21 8.72 0.35
C GLY A 339 -5.68 8.31 0.23
N LEU A 340 -6.04 7.45 -0.72
CA LEU A 340 -7.41 7.03 -1.00
C LEU A 340 -7.61 5.53 -0.83
N THR A 341 -8.86 5.13 -0.64
CA THR A 341 -9.30 3.76 -0.43
C THR A 341 -9.97 3.19 -1.69
N VAL A 342 -9.30 3.33 -2.84
CA VAL A 342 -9.87 2.97 -4.16
C VAL A 342 -10.26 1.49 -4.23
N ALA A 343 -9.56 0.63 -3.50
CA ALA A 343 -9.83 -0.81 -3.45
C ALA A 343 -11.25 -1.16 -2.95
N CYS A 344 -11.87 -0.31 -2.13
CA CYS A 344 -13.25 -0.50 -1.70
C CYS A 344 -14.26 -0.47 -2.88
N ALA A 345 -13.87 0.08 -4.04
CA ALA A 345 -14.72 0.11 -5.23
C ALA A 345 -14.68 -1.20 -6.07
N ARG A 346 -13.99 -2.24 -5.59
CA ARG A 346 -13.82 -3.53 -6.31
C ARG A 346 -15.15 -4.22 -6.62
N CYS A 347 -16.05 -4.28 -5.64
CA CYS A 347 -17.30 -5.04 -5.76
C CYS A 347 -18.47 -4.19 -6.24
N HIS A 348 -18.48 -2.91 -5.87
CA HIS A 348 -19.49 -1.93 -6.25
C HIS A 348 -18.88 -0.53 -6.18
N ASP A 349 -19.60 0.44 -6.74
CA ASP A 349 -19.26 1.85 -6.69
C ASP A 349 -18.97 2.26 -5.23
N HIS A 350 -17.82 2.88 -5.00
CA HIS A 350 -17.35 3.19 -3.65
C HIS A 350 -18.43 3.92 -2.82
N LYS A 351 -18.76 3.37 -1.64
CA LYS A 351 -19.96 3.81 -0.89
C LYS A 351 -20.00 5.30 -0.55
N PHE A 352 -18.83 5.91 -0.34
CA PHE A 352 -18.72 7.30 0.13
C PHE A 352 -18.07 8.20 -0.92
N ASP A 353 -16.81 7.94 -1.24
CA ASP A 353 -16.10 8.69 -2.25
C ASP A 353 -16.64 8.45 -3.66
N PRO A 354 -16.61 9.47 -4.56
CA PRO A 354 -17.10 9.38 -5.93
C PRO A 354 -16.14 8.60 -6.84
N ILE A 355 -15.90 7.33 -6.49
CA ILE A 355 -14.98 6.41 -7.15
C ILE A 355 -15.82 5.25 -7.70
N PRO A 356 -16.18 5.26 -8.99
CA PRO A 356 -16.97 4.19 -9.58
C PRO A 356 -16.12 2.92 -9.68
N THR A 357 -16.76 1.75 -9.69
CA THR A 357 -16.09 0.46 -9.90
C THR A 357 -15.27 0.45 -11.19
N GLN A 358 -15.72 1.17 -12.22
CA GLN A 358 -14.96 1.34 -13.45
C GLN A 358 -13.57 1.95 -13.20
N ASP A 359 -13.41 2.90 -12.28
CA ASP A 359 -12.12 3.51 -11.98
C ASP A 359 -11.19 2.50 -11.27
N TYR A 360 -11.72 1.70 -10.34
CA TYR A 360 -10.95 0.59 -9.76
C TYR A 360 -10.43 -0.35 -10.85
N TYR A 361 -11.29 -0.81 -11.76
CA TYR A 361 -10.87 -1.72 -12.83
C TYR A 361 -10.00 -1.04 -13.89
N SER A 362 -10.06 0.29 -14.02
CA SER A 362 -9.15 1.07 -14.88
C SER A 362 -7.72 1.00 -14.34
N ILE A 363 -7.54 1.12 -13.02
CA ILE A 363 -6.23 0.99 -12.35
C ILE A 363 -5.81 -0.48 -12.24
N ALA A 364 -6.72 -1.39 -11.85
CA ALA A 364 -6.43 -2.82 -11.81
C ALA A 364 -6.01 -3.35 -13.19
N GLY A 365 -6.60 -2.82 -14.26
CA GLY A 365 -6.20 -3.08 -15.64
C GLY A 365 -4.74 -2.76 -15.91
N ILE A 366 -4.19 -1.71 -15.33
CA ILE A 366 -2.77 -1.36 -15.47
C ILE A 366 -1.91 -2.46 -14.85
N PHE A 367 -2.17 -2.81 -13.59
CA PHE A 367 -1.40 -3.82 -12.85
C PHE A 367 -1.62 -5.26 -13.35
N ASN A 368 -2.77 -5.57 -13.95
CA ASN A 368 -3.04 -6.86 -14.59
C ASN A 368 -2.16 -7.09 -15.83
N ASN A 369 -1.72 -6.00 -16.46
CA ASN A 369 -0.75 -5.99 -17.55
C ASN A 369 0.69 -5.81 -17.05
N SER A 370 0.95 -6.03 -15.76
CA SER A 370 2.29 -6.04 -15.16
C SER A 370 2.60 -7.42 -14.56
N ARG A 371 3.86 -7.84 -14.64
CA ARG A 371 4.33 -9.10 -14.07
C ARG A 371 5.56 -8.86 -13.21
N GLU A 372 5.63 -9.58 -12.10
CA GLU A 372 6.86 -9.68 -11.31
C GLU A 372 7.91 -10.41 -12.13
N THR A 373 9.08 -9.80 -12.23
CA THR A 373 10.25 -10.38 -12.87
C THR A 373 11.50 -10.00 -12.08
N GLU A 374 12.66 -10.29 -12.65
CA GLU A 374 13.93 -9.86 -12.12
C GLU A 374 14.59 -8.92 -13.13
N THR A 375 15.13 -7.80 -12.67
CA THR A 375 16.01 -6.96 -13.48
C THR A 375 17.45 -7.34 -13.17
N PRO A 376 18.22 -7.87 -14.14
CA PRO A 376 19.64 -8.14 -13.97
C PRO A 376 20.43 -6.84 -13.71
N LEU A 377 21.36 -6.88 -12.77
CA LEU A 377 22.23 -5.76 -12.40
C LEU A 377 23.66 -5.94 -12.91
N VAL A 378 23.80 -6.72 -13.99
CA VAL A 378 25.07 -7.06 -14.63
C VAL A 378 24.94 -6.89 -16.14
N ASP A 379 26.07 -6.79 -16.82
CA ASP A 379 26.11 -6.66 -18.27
C ASP A 379 25.48 -7.86 -19.00
N ALA A 380 24.94 -7.60 -20.19
CA ALA A 380 24.25 -8.60 -21.01
C ALA A 380 25.11 -9.83 -21.35
N GLU A 381 26.44 -9.68 -21.45
CA GLU A 381 27.35 -10.80 -21.69
C GLU A 381 27.40 -11.79 -20.52
N ILE A 382 27.37 -11.30 -19.28
CA ILE A 382 27.31 -12.14 -18.07
C ILE A 382 25.98 -12.89 -18.03
N GLN A 383 24.87 -12.21 -18.35
CA GLN A 383 23.54 -12.82 -18.42
C GLN A 383 23.50 -13.93 -19.48
N LYS A 384 24.02 -13.65 -20.68
CA LYS A 384 24.08 -14.61 -21.79
C LYS A 384 24.94 -15.82 -21.44
N ALA A 385 26.10 -15.62 -20.82
CA ALA A 385 26.96 -16.70 -20.36
C ALA A 385 26.26 -17.59 -19.33
N TYR A 386 25.59 -16.99 -18.34
CA TYR A 386 24.79 -17.71 -17.34
C TYR A 386 23.67 -18.53 -18.00
N HIS A 387 22.85 -17.92 -18.85
CA HIS A 387 21.74 -18.61 -19.53
C HIS A 387 22.22 -19.70 -20.48
N ALA A 388 23.34 -19.50 -21.18
CA ALA A 388 23.94 -20.53 -22.02
C ALA A 388 24.37 -21.76 -21.20
N HIS A 389 24.96 -21.54 -20.01
CA HIS A 389 25.33 -22.63 -19.11
C HIS A 389 24.10 -23.33 -18.50
N GLN A 390 23.10 -22.57 -18.06
CA GLN A 390 21.82 -23.13 -17.58
C GLN A 390 21.10 -23.93 -18.67
N GLY A 391 21.19 -23.50 -19.93
CA GLY A 391 20.68 -24.25 -21.08
C GLY A 391 21.35 -25.62 -21.22
N LYS A 392 22.66 -25.72 -21.00
CA LYS A 392 23.40 -27.01 -20.99
C LYS A 392 22.95 -27.90 -19.84
N ILE A 393 22.76 -27.34 -18.64
CA ILE A 393 22.26 -28.08 -17.47
C ILE A 393 20.86 -28.62 -17.75
N ARG A 394 19.96 -27.79 -18.28
CA ARG A 394 18.59 -28.20 -18.63
C ARG A 394 18.59 -29.31 -19.67
N ALA A 395 19.36 -29.17 -20.75
CA ALA A 395 19.47 -30.21 -21.78
C ALA A 395 20.02 -31.54 -21.22
N ALA A 396 21.01 -31.49 -20.32
CA ALA A 396 21.53 -32.68 -19.65
C ALA A 396 20.48 -33.31 -18.72
N GLN A 397 19.74 -32.49 -17.96
CA GLN A 397 18.64 -32.97 -17.10
C GLN A 397 17.51 -33.60 -17.90
N ASP A 398 17.10 -32.97 -19.00
CA ASP A 398 16.07 -33.50 -19.90
C ASP A 398 16.52 -34.85 -20.48
N LYS A 399 17.81 -35.01 -20.80
CA LYS A 399 18.37 -36.29 -21.25
C LYS A 399 18.33 -37.37 -20.18
N VAL A 400 18.69 -37.04 -18.93
CA VAL A 400 18.56 -37.97 -17.79
C VAL A 400 17.11 -38.41 -17.62
N ASN A 401 16.17 -37.45 -17.63
CA ASN A 401 14.74 -37.74 -17.49
C ASN A 401 14.20 -38.61 -18.63
N GLU A 402 14.68 -38.39 -19.86
CA GLU A 402 14.33 -39.21 -21.03
C GLU A 402 14.84 -40.65 -20.87
N LEU A 403 16.11 -40.83 -20.48
CA LEU A 403 16.70 -42.16 -20.29
C LEU A 403 16.08 -42.93 -19.10
N GLN A 404 15.58 -42.21 -18.08
CA GLN A 404 14.89 -42.81 -16.94
C GLN A 404 13.43 -43.20 -17.23
N LYS A 405 12.82 -42.67 -18.31
CA LYS A 405 11.47 -43.04 -18.72
C LYS A 405 11.48 -44.41 -19.38
N ILE A 406 11.34 -45.47 -18.58
CA ILE A 406 10.97 -46.79 -19.09
C ILE A 406 9.49 -46.73 -19.51
N PRO A 407 9.12 -47.07 -20.75
CA PRO A 407 7.72 -47.11 -21.18
C PRO A 407 6.91 -48.03 -20.26
N LYS A 408 5.80 -47.52 -19.71
CA LYS A 408 4.93 -48.27 -18.76
C LYS A 408 4.47 -49.63 -19.31
N ASP A 409 4.43 -49.73 -20.62
CA ASP A 409 3.96 -50.89 -21.38
C ASP A 409 4.98 -52.05 -21.36
N GLN A 410 6.26 -51.76 -21.10
CA GLN A 410 7.33 -52.75 -21.19
C GLN A 410 7.59 -53.53 -19.89
N LYS A 411 7.11 -53.05 -18.71
CA LYS A 411 7.27 -53.68 -17.38
C LYS A 411 8.59 -54.47 -17.19
N ARG A 412 9.71 -53.92 -17.65
CA ARG A 412 11.03 -54.55 -17.58
C ARG A 412 11.98 -53.69 -16.77
N GLU A 413 12.99 -54.32 -16.19
CA GLU A 413 14.10 -53.60 -15.60
C GLU A 413 14.99 -52.97 -16.69
N ALA A 414 15.66 -51.88 -16.33
CA ALA A 414 16.68 -51.27 -17.17
C ALA A 414 17.82 -52.26 -17.41
N THR A 415 18.26 -52.40 -18.66
CA THR A 415 19.44 -53.17 -19.04
C THR A 415 20.70 -52.54 -18.45
N GLU A 416 21.78 -53.33 -18.34
CA GLU A 416 23.07 -52.80 -17.86
C GLU A 416 23.59 -51.64 -18.74
N GLN A 417 23.30 -51.65 -20.04
CA GLN A 417 23.62 -50.53 -20.93
C GLN A 417 22.80 -49.28 -20.60
N GLU A 418 21.49 -49.40 -20.42
CA GLU A 418 20.63 -48.27 -20.02
C GLU A 418 21.05 -47.69 -18.67
N LYS A 419 21.41 -48.54 -17.70
CA LYS A 419 21.96 -48.10 -16.39
C LYS A 419 23.28 -47.34 -16.56
N ALA A 420 24.18 -47.82 -17.43
CA ALA A 420 25.44 -47.14 -17.73
C ALA A 420 25.23 -45.78 -18.42
N ASP A 421 24.29 -45.69 -19.36
CA ASP A 421 23.95 -44.46 -20.08
C ASP A 421 23.31 -43.41 -19.15
N ILE A 422 22.42 -43.84 -18.25
CA ILE A 422 21.84 -42.99 -17.19
C ILE A 422 22.96 -42.47 -16.28
N LYS A 423 23.85 -43.36 -15.82
CA LYS A 423 24.97 -42.99 -14.95
C LYS A 423 25.89 -41.96 -15.62
N SER A 424 26.28 -42.18 -16.87
CA SER A 424 27.12 -41.25 -17.63
C SER A 424 26.45 -39.89 -17.82
N SER A 425 25.14 -39.88 -18.13
CA SER A 425 24.37 -38.63 -18.27
C SER A 425 24.23 -37.89 -16.94
N GLN A 426 24.09 -38.62 -15.83
CA GLN A 426 24.05 -38.06 -14.48
C GLN A 426 25.40 -37.45 -14.08
N GLU A 427 26.52 -38.12 -14.35
CA GLU A 427 27.87 -37.59 -14.10
C GLU A 427 28.11 -36.29 -14.88
N LYS A 428 27.66 -36.23 -16.15
CA LYS A 428 27.74 -35.02 -16.97
C LYS A 428 26.88 -33.88 -16.41
N LEU A 429 25.66 -34.19 -15.96
CA LEU A 429 24.79 -33.22 -15.31
C LEU A 429 25.41 -32.68 -14.02
N ASP A 430 26.00 -33.55 -13.20
CA ASP A 430 26.64 -33.19 -11.95
C ASP A 430 27.89 -32.32 -12.19
N GLN A 431 28.69 -32.64 -13.23
CA GLN A 431 29.81 -31.80 -13.64
C GLN A 431 29.37 -30.41 -14.12
N LEU A 432 28.28 -30.33 -14.92
CA LEU A 432 27.72 -29.06 -15.38
C LEU A 432 27.17 -28.24 -14.20
N LYS A 433 26.54 -28.87 -13.21
CA LYS A 433 26.09 -28.20 -11.98
C LYS A 433 27.26 -27.71 -11.13
N ALA A 434 28.32 -28.53 -10.99
CA ALA A 434 29.50 -28.17 -10.19
C ALA A 434 30.32 -27.02 -10.81
N THR A 435 30.30 -26.88 -12.13
CA THR A 435 30.97 -25.79 -12.87
C THR A 435 30.06 -24.59 -13.13
N ALA A 436 28.81 -24.62 -12.65
CA ALA A 436 27.88 -23.52 -12.82
C ALA A 436 28.33 -22.32 -12.00
N THR A 437 28.40 -21.16 -12.66
CA THR A 437 28.54 -19.90 -11.94
C THR A 437 27.27 -19.63 -11.12
N PRO A 438 27.38 -18.98 -9.95
CA PRO A 438 26.23 -18.45 -9.23
C PRO A 438 25.37 -17.58 -10.15
N LYS A 439 24.06 -17.55 -9.88
CA LYS A 439 23.17 -16.60 -10.56
C LYS A 439 23.69 -15.19 -10.33
N TYR A 440 23.73 -14.40 -11.40
CA TYR A 440 24.15 -13.01 -11.33
C TYR A 440 23.25 -12.19 -10.40
N ASP A 441 23.75 -11.04 -9.99
CA ASP A 441 23.00 -10.09 -9.17
C ASP A 441 21.78 -9.54 -9.93
N PHE A 442 20.64 -9.51 -9.26
CA PHE A 442 19.38 -8.99 -9.79
C PHE A 442 18.58 -8.26 -8.71
N ALA A 443 17.61 -7.45 -9.13
CA ALA A 443 16.58 -6.88 -8.27
C ALA A 443 15.20 -7.46 -8.61
N HIS A 444 14.33 -7.61 -7.61
CA HIS A 444 12.92 -7.93 -7.82
C HIS A 444 12.18 -6.69 -8.33
N THR A 445 11.57 -6.80 -9.52
CA THR A 445 10.97 -5.68 -10.25
C THR A 445 9.67 -6.10 -10.90
N ILE A 446 8.91 -5.14 -11.44
CA ILE A 446 7.76 -5.44 -12.32
C ILE A 446 7.99 -4.89 -13.73
N HIS A 447 7.59 -5.67 -14.73
CA HIS A 447 7.69 -5.30 -16.15
C HIS A 447 6.32 -5.37 -16.83
N ASP A 448 6.19 -4.65 -17.94
CA ASP A 448 5.00 -4.72 -18.78
C ASP A 448 4.86 -6.09 -19.44
N ALA A 449 3.67 -6.68 -19.34
CA ALA A 449 3.35 -7.99 -19.87
C ALA A 449 2.12 -7.99 -20.80
N GLY A 450 1.55 -6.80 -21.07
CA GLY A 450 0.38 -6.66 -21.93
C GLY A 450 -0.08 -5.22 -22.05
N SER A 451 -1.18 -5.04 -22.77
CA SER A 451 -1.79 -3.73 -23.01
C SER A 451 -3.33 -3.77 -23.10
N ASN A 452 -3.96 -4.77 -22.48
CA ASN A 452 -5.41 -4.96 -22.62
C ASN A 452 -6.19 -4.23 -21.53
N ASP A 453 -7.29 -3.59 -21.90
CA ASP A 453 -8.26 -3.10 -20.92
C ASP A 453 -8.94 -4.29 -20.21
N MET A 454 -9.25 -4.12 -18.93
CA MET A 454 -10.00 -5.13 -18.18
C MET A 454 -11.50 -4.93 -18.39
N LYS A 455 -12.27 -6.02 -18.30
CA LYS A 455 -13.70 -5.91 -18.02
C LYS A 455 -13.89 -5.78 -16.51
N ILE A 456 -14.90 -5.00 -16.11
CA ILE A 456 -15.36 -4.93 -14.73
C ILE A 456 -15.72 -6.34 -14.28
N ALA A 457 -15.14 -6.81 -13.19
CA ALA A 457 -15.58 -8.05 -12.57
C ALA A 457 -16.78 -7.75 -11.68
N LEU A 458 -17.93 -8.28 -12.09
CA LEU A 458 -19.19 -8.04 -11.40
C LEU A 458 -19.06 -8.56 -9.98
N ARG A 459 -19.31 -7.67 -9.00
CA ARG A 459 -19.19 -8.00 -7.57
C ARG A 459 -17.79 -8.46 -7.14
N GLY A 460 -16.76 -8.13 -7.90
CA GLY A 460 -15.38 -8.52 -7.59
C GLY A 460 -14.97 -9.90 -8.12
N ASN A 461 -15.86 -10.63 -8.78
CA ASN A 461 -15.59 -11.98 -9.27
C ASN A 461 -15.02 -11.93 -10.71
N LEU A 462 -13.72 -12.29 -10.87
CA LEU A 462 -13.02 -12.27 -12.16
C LEU A 462 -13.58 -13.22 -13.23
N LEU A 463 -14.44 -14.17 -12.87
CA LEU A 463 -15.13 -15.06 -13.81
C LEU A 463 -16.43 -14.45 -14.34
N LYS A 464 -16.98 -13.42 -13.68
CA LYS A 464 -18.23 -12.75 -14.06
C LYS A 464 -17.90 -11.37 -14.65
N LEU A 465 -17.86 -11.29 -15.98
CA LEU A 465 -17.40 -10.10 -16.70
C LEU A 465 -18.56 -9.15 -17.04
N GLY A 466 -18.38 -7.87 -16.76
CA GLY A 466 -19.25 -6.77 -17.14
C GLY A 466 -18.69 -5.93 -18.29
N GLU A 467 -18.95 -4.62 -18.25
CA GLU A 467 -18.46 -3.67 -19.24
C GLU A 467 -16.93 -3.51 -19.23
N VAL A 468 -16.37 -3.00 -20.33
CA VAL A 468 -14.95 -2.68 -20.40
C VAL A 468 -14.65 -1.46 -19.52
N ALA A 469 -13.60 -1.56 -18.72
CA ALA A 469 -12.98 -0.47 -17.98
C ALA A 469 -11.67 -0.09 -18.68
N PRO A 470 -11.67 0.96 -19.53
CA PRO A 470 -10.46 1.42 -20.19
C PRO A 470 -9.41 1.83 -19.16
N ARG A 471 -8.15 1.46 -19.35
CA ARG A 471 -7.07 1.89 -18.43
C ARG A 471 -6.93 3.41 -18.47
N ARG A 472 -7.13 4.07 -17.33
CA ARG A 472 -7.21 5.52 -17.13
C ARG A 472 -6.87 5.84 -15.67
N PHE A 473 -6.62 7.10 -15.37
CA PHE A 473 -6.59 7.57 -13.99
C PHE A 473 -8.00 7.77 -13.42
N LEU A 474 -8.08 8.25 -12.17
CA LEU A 474 -9.34 8.42 -11.46
C LEU A 474 -10.16 9.60 -12.00
N ARG A 475 -11.46 9.38 -12.18
CA ARG A 475 -12.46 10.38 -12.63
C ARG A 475 -12.52 11.58 -11.71
N ILE A 476 -12.44 11.36 -10.41
CA ILE A 476 -12.56 12.44 -9.44
C ILE A 476 -11.37 13.42 -9.52
N ILE A 477 -10.22 12.98 -10.04
CA ILE A 477 -9.02 13.81 -10.18
C ILE A 477 -8.92 14.45 -11.57
N GLU A 478 -9.04 13.66 -12.65
CA GLU A 478 -8.87 14.16 -14.02
C GLU A 478 -10.17 14.59 -14.71
N GLY A 479 -11.32 14.37 -14.06
CA GLY A 479 -12.63 14.66 -14.61
C GLY A 479 -13.17 13.59 -15.57
N GLN A 480 -14.31 13.92 -16.18
CA GLN A 480 -15.04 13.00 -17.06
C GLN A 480 -14.35 12.77 -18.41
N THR A 481 -13.60 13.77 -18.90
CA THR A 481 -12.93 13.74 -20.21
C THR A 481 -11.54 13.11 -20.17
N ARG A 482 -11.17 12.48 -19.05
CA ARG A 482 -9.84 11.87 -18.86
C ARG A 482 -9.51 10.85 -19.95
N GLU A 483 -8.26 10.90 -20.39
CA GLU A 483 -7.79 10.14 -21.54
C GLU A 483 -7.54 8.68 -21.22
N GLN A 484 -7.66 7.84 -22.25
CA GLN A 484 -7.27 6.44 -22.18
C GLN A 484 -5.76 6.26 -22.25
N PHE A 485 -5.24 5.41 -21.37
CA PHE A 485 -3.87 4.93 -21.42
C PHE A 485 -3.72 3.87 -22.51
N LYS A 486 -2.76 4.10 -23.42
CA LYS A 486 -2.57 3.32 -24.65
C LYS A 486 -1.17 2.71 -24.75
N GLN A 487 -0.22 3.11 -23.92
CA GLN A 487 1.18 2.69 -23.98
C GLN A 487 1.45 1.58 -22.96
N GLY A 488 1.94 0.43 -23.44
CA GLY A 488 2.32 -0.71 -22.60
C GLY A 488 1.21 -1.10 -21.63
N SER A 489 1.56 -1.35 -20.38
CA SER A 489 0.63 -1.60 -19.27
C SER A 489 -0.18 -0.36 -18.88
N GLY A 490 0.29 0.85 -19.21
CA GLY A 490 -0.25 2.12 -18.75
C GLY A 490 0.49 2.70 -17.54
N ARG A 491 1.49 2.00 -16.97
CA ARG A 491 2.21 2.45 -15.76
C ARG A 491 2.95 3.78 -15.93
N ILE A 492 3.59 4.03 -17.08
CA ILE A 492 4.23 5.34 -17.34
C ILE A 492 3.19 6.48 -17.31
N GLN A 493 2.01 6.24 -17.90
CA GLN A 493 0.95 7.24 -17.95
C GLN A 493 0.32 7.45 -16.56
N LEU A 494 0.19 6.36 -15.79
CA LEU A 494 -0.21 6.42 -14.39
C LEU A 494 0.79 7.23 -13.53
N ALA A 495 2.09 6.96 -13.67
CA ALA A 495 3.14 7.70 -12.97
C ALA A 495 3.04 9.21 -13.24
N LYS A 496 2.89 9.60 -14.51
CA LYS A 496 2.71 11.00 -14.92
C LYS A 496 1.45 11.63 -14.34
N ALA A 497 0.33 10.90 -14.33
CA ALA A 497 -0.93 11.40 -13.78
C ALA A 497 -0.85 11.60 -12.26
N VAL A 498 -0.16 10.71 -11.55
CA VAL A 498 0.05 10.80 -10.10
C VAL A 498 0.87 12.04 -9.72
N VAL A 499 1.96 12.32 -10.42
CA VAL A 499 2.83 13.46 -10.07
C VAL A 499 2.46 14.75 -10.81
N SER A 500 1.37 14.74 -11.57
CA SER A 500 0.87 15.92 -12.27
C SER A 500 0.54 17.04 -11.28
N SER A 501 0.82 18.29 -11.65
CA SER A 501 0.42 19.47 -10.89
C SER A 501 -1.10 19.62 -10.77
N SER A 502 -1.87 18.97 -11.65
CA SER A 502 -3.33 18.90 -11.56
C SER A 502 -3.84 17.90 -10.52
N ASN A 503 -3.00 16.99 -10.02
CA ASN A 503 -3.37 16.05 -8.97
C ASN A 503 -3.17 16.72 -7.59
N PRO A 504 -4.24 17.01 -6.84
CA PRO A 504 -4.11 17.75 -5.59
C PRO A 504 -3.63 16.89 -4.41
N LEU A 505 -3.50 15.57 -4.57
CA LEU A 505 -3.32 14.64 -3.46
C LEU A 505 -1.86 14.34 -3.15
N THR A 506 -1.03 14.07 -4.16
CA THR A 506 0.30 13.45 -3.96
C THR A 506 1.21 14.30 -3.08
N ALA A 507 1.27 15.61 -3.30
CA ALA A 507 2.03 16.51 -2.44
C ALA A 507 1.46 16.58 -1.01
N ARG A 508 0.14 16.73 -0.86
CA ARG A 508 -0.54 16.79 0.45
C ARG A 508 -0.30 15.52 1.26
N VAL A 509 -0.38 14.35 0.62
CA VAL A 509 -0.18 13.04 1.24
C VAL A 509 1.24 12.92 1.79
N MET A 510 2.25 13.24 0.98
CA MET A 510 3.64 13.14 1.41
C MET A 510 3.98 14.14 2.53
N VAL A 511 3.55 15.40 2.39
CA VAL A 511 3.67 16.44 3.42
C VAL A 511 3.02 16.00 4.73
N ASN A 512 1.80 15.45 4.67
CA ASN A 512 1.07 15.01 5.85
C ASN A 512 1.82 13.89 6.61
N ARG A 513 2.45 12.96 5.89
CA ARG A 513 3.27 11.89 6.50
C ARG A 513 4.58 12.41 7.08
N ILE A 514 5.25 13.34 6.42
CA ILE A 514 6.46 13.96 6.95
C ILE A 514 6.12 14.74 8.23
N TRP A 515 5.06 15.53 8.20
CA TRP A 515 4.54 16.24 9.37
C TRP A 515 4.23 15.27 10.52
N MET A 516 3.53 14.17 10.23
CA MET A 516 3.20 13.15 11.22
C MET A 516 4.43 12.62 11.95
N ASN A 517 5.53 12.37 11.22
CA ASN A 517 6.75 11.81 11.80
C ASN A 517 7.55 12.83 12.64
N HIS A 518 7.38 14.13 12.42
CA HIS A 518 7.98 15.18 13.25
C HIS A 518 7.16 15.52 14.50
N PHE A 519 5.82 15.47 14.40
CA PHE A 519 4.92 15.90 15.47
C PHE A 519 4.15 14.75 16.16
N GLY A 520 4.39 13.51 15.75
CA GLY A 520 3.69 12.29 16.21
C GLY A 520 2.23 12.20 15.76
N LYS A 521 1.76 13.16 14.95
CA LYS A 521 0.35 13.43 14.73
C LYS A 521 0.17 14.21 13.42
N ALA A 522 -0.45 13.57 12.42
CA ALA A 522 -0.64 14.12 11.07
C ALA A 522 -1.61 15.31 11.01
N LEU A 523 -1.51 16.21 10.04
CA LEU A 523 -2.48 17.31 9.85
C LEU A 523 -3.87 16.76 9.51
N VAL A 524 -3.92 15.75 8.63
CA VAL A 524 -5.05 14.85 8.39
C VAL A 524 -4.77 13.56 9.15
N ARG A 525 -5.57 13.28 10.19
CA ARG A 525 -5.30 12.18 11.16
C ARG A 525 -5.41 10.78 10.55
N THR A 526 -6.01 10.66 9.37
CA THR A 526 -6.11 9.45 8.56
C THR A 526 -5.11 9.51 7.38
N PRO A 527 -3.81 9.22 7.58
CA PRO A 527 -2.76 9.46 6.57
C PRO A 527 -2.86 8.61 5.29
N SER A 528 -3.79 7.64 5.26
CA SER A 528 -4.07 6.78 4.11
C SER A 528 -5.53 6.87 3.64
N ASN A 529 -6.32 7.81 4.18
CA ASN A 529 -7.69 8.07 3.76
C ASN A 529 -8.03 9.57 3.90
N PHE A 530 -7.97 10.30 2.77
CA PHE A 530 -8.34 11.71 2.63
C PHE A 530 -9.77 11.85 2.05
N GLY A 531 -10.45 10.74 1.76
CA GLY A 531 -11.82 10.73 1.31
C GLY A 531 -12.81 11.09 2.42
N ILE A 532 -14.09 10.85 2.17
CA ILE A 532 -15.20 11.25 3.04
C ILE A 532 -15.18 10.55 4.40
N LEU A 533 -14.71 9.29 4.45
CA LEU A 533 -14.51 8.58 5.71
C LEU A 533 -13.22 8.98 6.44
N GLY A 534 -12.37 9.77 5.79
CA GLY A 534 -11.18 10.36 6.38
C GLY A 534 -11.51 11.55 7.26
N GLU A 535 -10.57 11.91 8.15
CA GLU A 535 -10.70 13.14 8.93
C GLU A 535 -10.35 14.37 8.09
N SER A 536 -11.05 15.47 8.33
CA SER A 536 -10.67 16.76 7.75
C SER A 536 -9.32 17.26 8.32
N PRO A 537 -8.51 18.00 7.54
CA PRO A 537 -7.26 18.56 8.02
C PRO A 537 -7.51 19.51 9.18
N SER A 538 -6.73 19.37 10.25
CA SER A 538 -6.75 20.29 11.39
C SER A 538 -6.35 21.72 11.01
N HIS A 539 -5.50 21.86 10.00
CA HIS A 539 -5.01 23.12 9.43
C HIS A 539 -5.00 23.02 7.88
N PRO A 540 -6.14 23.20 7.20
CA PRO A 540 -6.23 23.04 5.74
C PRO A 540 -5.27 23.97 4.99
N GLU A 541 -5.21 25.24 5.38
CA GLU A 541 -4.35 26.22 4.72
C GLU A 541 -2.85 25.92 4.94
N LEU A 542 -2.48 25.39 6.10
CA LEU A 542 -1.10 24.97 6.35
C LEU A 542 -0.73 23.75 5.51
N LEU A 543 -1.63 22.77 5.37
CA LEU A 543 -1.41 21.60 4.53
C LEU A 543 -1.18 22.02 3.07
N ASP A 544 -2.02 22.92 2.55
CA ASP A 544 -1.90 23.42 1.18
C ASP A 544 -0.65 24.27 1.00
N TRP A 545 -0.32 25.14 1.96
CA TRP A 545 0.90 25.93 1.91
C TRP A 545 2.15 25.04 1.85
N LEU A 546 2.22 24.02 2.71
CA LEU A 546 3.33 23.06 2.71
C LEU A 546 3.36 22.21 1.42
N ALA A 547 2.20 21.83 0.88
CA ALA A 547 2.14 21.10 -0.38
C ALA A 547 2.67 21.92 -1.55
N VAL A 548 2.30 23.21 -1.65
CA VAL A 548 2.89 24.09 -2.68
C VAL A 548 4.38 24.31 -2.43
N GLU A 549 4.79 24.55 -1.18
CA GLU A 549 6.20 24.73 -0.84
C GLU A 549 7.06 23.50 -1.20
N PHE A 550 6.51 22.30 -0.99
CA PHE A 550 7.17 21.06 -1.35
C PHE A 550 7.37 20.92 -2.86
N VAL A 551 6.36 21.27 -3.67
CA VAL A 551 6.48 21.26 -5.14
C VAL A 551 7.43 22.35 -5.63
N ASP A 552 7.31 23.58 -5.11
CA ASP A 552 8.11 24.74 -5.54
C ASP A 552 9.61 24.57 -5.17
N SER A 553 9.92 23.79 -4.13
CA SER A 553 11.29 23.40 -3.79
C SER A 553 11.82 22.21 -4.61
N GLY A 554 11.17 21.87 -5.72
CA GLY A 554 11.58 20.78 -6.61
C GLY A 554 11.33 19.40 -6.01
N TRP A 555 10.27 19.25 -5.20
CA TRP A 555 9.92 18.01 -4.52
C TRP A 555 10.99 17.49 -3.55
N SER A 556 11.85 18.37 -3.03
CA SER A 556 12.91 18.02 -2.08
C SER A 556 12.36 17.72 -0.69
N ILE A 557 12.57 16.48 -0.24
CA ILE A 557 12.15 16.05 1.11
C ILE A 557 13.04 16.69 2.17
N LYS A 558 14.35 16.82 1.91
CA LYS A 558 15.27 17.51 2.82
C LYS A 558 14.90 18.99 2.97
N SER A 559 14.50 19.67 1.90
CA SER A 559 13.99 21.05 1.97
C SER A 559 12.76 21.14 2.88
N LEU A 560 11.79 20.24 2.73
CA LEU A 560 10.62 20.21 3.59
C LEU A 560 10.96 19.96 5.06
N HIS A 561 11.94 19.10 5.36
CA HIS A 561 12.47 18.94 6.73
C HIS A 561 13.05 20.24 7.27
N ARG A 562 13.86 20.96 6.49
CA ARG A 562 14.42 22.26 6.89
C ARG A 562 13.32 23.26 7.21
N THR A 563 12.30 23.37 6.35
CA THR A 563 11.17 24.28 6.53
C THR A 563 10.41 23.97 7.83
N ILE A 564 10.14 22.69 8.11
CA ILE A 564 9.45 22.28 9.34
C ILE A 564 10.33 22.52 10.58
N MET A 565 11.57 22.03 10.57
CA MET A 565 12.42 22.02 11.77
C MET A 565 12.94 23.42 12.14
N ASN A 566 13.07 24.33 11.17
CA ASN A 566 13.43 25.73 11.43
C ASN A 566 12.21 26.62 11.79
N SER A 567 11.01 26.06 11.93
CA SER A 567 9.85 26.79 12.47
C SER A 567 9.95 26.98 13.99
N ALA A 568 9.21 27.94 14.55
CA ALA A 568 9.00 28.03 16.00
C ALA A 568 8.03 26.96 16.53
N THR A 569 7.25 26.35 15.64
CA THR A 569 6.29 25.28 15.92
C THR A 569 6.97 23.96 16.31
N TYR A 570 8.10 23.64 15.68
CA TYR A 570 8.91 22.44 15.99
C TYR A 570 9.64 22.58 17.32
#